data_AF-A0A3D2HNL7-F1
#
_entry.id   AF-A0A3D2HNL7-F1
#
_cell.length_a   1.000
_cell.length_b   1.000
_cell.length_c   1.000
_cell.angle_alpha   90.00
_cell.angle_beta   90.00
_cell.angle_gamma   90.00
#
_symmetry.space_group_name_H-M   'P 1'
#
loop_
_entity.id
_entity.type
_entity.pdbx_description
1 polymer ?
#
loop_
_entity_poly.entity_id
_entity_poly.type
_entity_poly.pdbx_seq_one_letter_code
_entity_poly.pdbx_strand_id
1 'polypeptide(L)'
;MQIKDILNEFQADWAAMPTVEKEILNKLKNKSFLICGREIARCLCYTLLYLNETQKLHIKVFFAGENKSALDDFNKELLLRNDFDFVNFNSLSEISKVDYIVHTGLCSEKISANASLFSSQINEVKFLSEVAKRTNAKTVVLTDSRVYGNAEPHRVYSENEYAKIDLCSENSFASQLMRTAENLWNCEKKGNDFDITILRTGIVLGAGTRLETGLDEVFDCVANGKKCSLVNSNKEYSFVYISDVFRAIIYSFTELDCDIYNVNGEKSTASTGMISAILHDVYGEKSNIVLDKNGDFNGCAINANKISEHGCAPVINLETALELCVMSRMPDNSAMALPHNHDGRLSSIQEILLAYLLEVDRICRKHNIKYFLGGGTLLGAIRHHGFIPWDDDADIMMLREDYDKFCEIAADEMPPSMTFQTNKNDKNCFYEFAKFRLNDTTFATGFAKEHKDMHNGLAFDIFCHDKTANSKLGQKIHLGMTLFTRALVFNKWNNRKAENGSKIQSLVTNFCKSVFPIRFSLWLENKTISFFKRKKNAKYLYDGMGRNVYNGSFPIEYLDEVIYVDFEGYKLPVPKEYDKYLTFLYGDYMELAPLSTRLGCHEIKLCDIGKYDGFKINATHKN
;
A
#
# COMPACT_ATOMS: atom_id res chain seq x y z
N MET A 1 5.77 -15.54 -21.13
CA MET A 1 6.19 -15.54 -19.71
C MET A 1 5.63 -14.28 -19.06
N GLN A 2 5.05 -14.40 -17.87
CA GLN A 2 4.58 -13.24 -17.12
C GLN A 2 5.66 -12.83 -16.10
N ILE A 3 5.94 -11.55 -15.98
CA ILE A 3 6.89 -10.99 -15.00
C ILE A 3 6.45 -11.34 -13.59
N LYS A 4 5.13 -11.35 -13.34
CA LYS A 4 4.55 -11.75 -12.05
C LYS A 4 4.96 -13.18 -11.61
N ASP A 5 5.30 -14.06 -12.54
CA ASP A 5 5.70 -15.44 -12.23
C ASP A 5 7.19 -15.52 -11.81
N ILE A 6 7.96 -14.47 -12.04
CA ILE A 6 9.41 -14.39 -11.74
C ILE A 6 9.66 -13.62 -10.45
N LEU A 7 8.86 -12.59 -10.18
CA LEU A 7 9.03 -11.73 -9.02
C LEU A 7 8.51 -12.43 -7.77
N ASN A 8 9.30 -12.38 -6.69
CA ASN A 8 8.77 -12.70 -5.37
C ASN A 8 7.86 -11.57 -4.87
N GLU A 9 7.19 -11.77 -3.74
CA GLU A 9 6.20 -10.80 -3.27
C GLU A 9 6.78 -9.42 -2.95
N PHE A 10 7.97 -9.34 -2.34
CA PHE A 10 8.67 -8.08 -2.08
C PHE A 10 9.03 -7.36 -3.38
N GLN A 11 9.40 -8.12 -4.41
CA GLN A 11 9.70 -7.55 -5.72
C GLN A 11 8.44 -7.10 -6.45
N ALA A 12 7.35 -7.86 -6.34
CA ALA A 12 6.04 -7.48 -6.87
C ALA A 12 5.50 -6.22 -6.19
N ASP A 13 5.77 -6.03 -4.88
CA ASP A 13 5.36 -4.84 -4.13
C ASP A 13 5.88 -3.54 -4.76
N TRP A 14 7.21 -3.39 -4.90
CA TRP A 14 7.75 -2.18 -5.53
C TRP A 14 7.48 -2.13 -7.05
N ALA A 15 7.32 -3.29 -7.70
CA ALA A 15 7.00 -3.34 -9.13
C ALA A 15 5.55 -2.90 -9.44
N ALA A 16 4.65 -3.02 -8.47
CA ALA A 16 3.28 -2.52 -8.58
C ALA A 16 3.20 -0.99 -8.51
N MET A 17 4.27 -0.30 -8.08
CA MET A 17 4.30 1.14 -7.80
C MET A 17 3.09 1.62 -6.98
N PRO A 18 2.84 1.05 -5.78
CA PRO A 18 1.66 1.39 -4.96
C PRO A 18 1.62 2.86 -4.55
N THR A 19 2.79 3.50 -4.52
CA THR A 19 2.96 4.91 -4.21
C THR A 19 2.68 5.81 -5.40
N VAL A 20 2.22 5.33 -6.55
CA VAL A 20 1.93 6.17 -7.73
C VAL A 20 0.46 6.06 -8.13
N GLU A 21 -0.18 7.21 -8.29
CA GLU A 21 -1.59 7.30 -8.64
C GLU A 21 -1.83 6.73 -10.05
N LYS A 22 -2.94 5.99 -10.21
CA LYS A 22 -3.27 5.30 -11.45
C LYS A 22 -3.40 6.27 -12.63
N GLU A 23 -3.91 7.48 -12.40
CA GLU A 23 -4.01 8.55 -13.39
C GLU A 23 -2.65 8.96 -13.94
N ILE A 24 -1.61 8.98 -13.10
CA ILE A 24 -0.24 9.33 -13.49
C ILE A 24 0.41 8.17 -14.25
N LEU A 25 0.26 6.93 -13.78
CA LEU A 25 0.75 5.75 -14.50
C LEU A 25 0.16 5.65 -15.92
N ASN A 26 -1.13 5.99 -16.09
CA ASN A 26 -1.78 6.01 -17.39
C ASN A 26 -1.14 6.99 -18.39
N LYS A 27 -0.44 8.04 -17.94
CA LYS A 27 0.31 8.97 -18.82
C LYS A 27 1.50 8.29 -19.50
N LEU A 28 1.96 7.16 -18.99
CA LEU A 28 3.06 6.36 -19.56
C LEU A 28 2.60 5.42 -20.69
N LYS A 29 1.30 5.36 -20.98
CA LYS A 29 0.77 4.41 -21.96
C LYS A 29 1.37 4.64 -23.36
N ASN A 30 1.82 3.55 -23.99
CA ASN A 30 2.48 3.51 -25.30
C ASN A 30 3.78 4.33 -25.39
N LYS A 31 4.46 4.56 -24.25
CA LYS A 31 5.74 5.28 -24.19
C LYS A 31 6.93 4.34 -24.31
N SER A 32 8.07 4.90 -24.68
CA SER A 32 9.34 4.19 -24.79
C SER A 32 10.38 4.74 -23.81
N PHE A 33 11.04 3.83 -23.09
CA PHE A 33 12.05 4.14 -22.08
C PHE A 33 13.42 3.59 -22.50
N LEU A 34 14.45 4.42 -22.41
CA LEU A 34 15.85 3.99 -22.44
C LEU A 34 16.43 4.08 -21.04
N ILE A 35 16.82 2.95 -20.49
CA ILE A 35 17.27 2.82 -19.10
C ILE A 35 18.74 2.38 -19.10
N CYS A 36 19.57 3.06 -18.34
CA CYS A 36 20.99 2.72 -18.16
C CYS A 36 21.38 2.85 -16.69
N GLY A 37 22.16 1.90 -16.18
CA GLY A 37 22.66 1.94 -14.82
C GLY A 37 22.97 0.56 -14.26
N ARG A 38 22.63 0.37 -12.99
CA ARG A 38 22.93 -0.84 -12.20
C ARG A 38 21.65 -1.39 -11.53
N GLU A 39 21.64 -1.63 -10.23
CA GLU A 39 20.55 -2.37 -9.59
C GLU A 39 19.19 -1.64 -9.61
N ILE A 40 19.16 -0.32 -9.37
CA ILE A 40 17.93 0.48 -9.47
C ILE A 40 17.37 0.44 -10.90
N ALA A 41 18.24 0.52 -11.90
CA ALA A 41 17.86 0.44 -13.31
C ALA A 41 17.27 -0.94 -13.67
N ARG A 42 17.86 -2.02 -13.14
CA ARG A 42 17.31 -3.37 -13.27
C ARG A 42 15.92 -3.45 -12.66
N CYS A 43 15.75 -2.99 -11.42
CA CYS A 43 14.45 -3.00 -10.74
C CYS A 43 13.41 -2.20 -11.53
N LEU A 44 13.76 -1.00 -12.04
CA LEU A 44 12.87 -0.19 -12.86
C LEU A 44 12.44 -0.91 -14.15
N CYS A 45 13.33 -1.67 -14.81
CA CYS A 45 12.95 -2.48 -15.97
C CYS A 45 11.87 -3.51 -15.61
N TYR A 46 12.04 -4.25 -14.52
CA TYR A 46 11.02 -5.19 -14.04
C TYR A 46 9.71 -4.49 -13.70
N THR A 47 9.77 -3.33 -13.05
CA THR A 47 8.60 -2.52 -12.70
C THR A 47 7.80 -2.12 -13.94
N LEU A 48 8.44 -1.55 -14.97
CA LEU A 48 7.73 -1.14 -16.20
C LEU A 48 7.11 -2.33 -16.95
N LEU A 49 7.80 -3.47 -16.98
CA LEU A 49 7.28 -4.68 -17.62
C LEU A 49 6.16 -5.33 -16.80
N TYR A 50 6.21 -5.27 -15.47
CA TYR A 50 5.13 -5.69 -14.59
C TYR A 50 3.88 -4.83 -14.81
N LEU A 51 4.04 -3.50 -14.92
CA LEU A 51 2.94 -2.58 -15.23
C LEU A 51 2.33 -2.79 -16.63
N ASN A 52 3.11 -3.28 -17.60
CA ASN A 52 2.54 -3.70 -18.89
C ASN A 52 1.53 -4.84 -18.73
N GLU A 53 1.79 -5.78 -17.83
CA GLU A 53 0.93 -6.94 -17.59
C GLU A 53 -0.31 -6.58 -16.76
N THR A 54 -0.12 -5.82 -15.68
CA THR A 54 -1.18 -5.50 -14.72
C THR A 54 -2.05 -4.31 -15.15
N GLN A 55 -1.44 -3.27 -15.76
CA GLN A 55 -2.13 -2.03 -16.14
C GLN A 55 -2.31 -1.86 -17.65
N LYS A 56 -1.79 -2.77 -18.48
CA LYS A 56 -1.91 -2.73 -19.96
C LYS A 56 -1.39 -1.40 -20.56
N LEU A 57 -0.23 -0.96 -20.09
CA LEU A 57 0.38 0.30 -20.52
C LEU A 57 1.10 0.20 -21.88
N HIS A 58 1.51 -0.98 -22.32
CA HIS A 58 2.22 -1.19 -23.60
C HIS A 58 3.49 -0.32 -23.74
N ILE A 59 4.24 -0.18 -22.66
CA ILE A 59 5.54 0.50 -22.59
C ILE A 59 6.60 -0.33 -23.30
N LYS A 60 7.45 0.30 -24.11
CA LYS A 60 8.63 -0.33 -24.71
C LYS A 60 9.86 0.02 -23.88
N VAL A 61 10.59 -0.99 -23.39
CA VAL A 61 11.75 -0.82 -22.52
C VAL A 61 13.03 -1.19 -23.28
N PHE A 62 13.98 -0.26 -23.34
CA PHE A 62 15.33 -0.47 -23.84
C PHE A 62 16.31 -0.38 -22.66
N PHE A 63 17.09 -1.43 -22.42
CA PHE A 63 18.18 -1.40 -21.44
C PHE A 63 19.52 -1.24 -22.14
N ALA A 64 20.26 -0.20 -21.80
CA ALA A 64 21.53 0.13 -22.43
C ALA A 64 22.73 -0.32 -21.58
N GLY A 65 23.76 -0.86 -22.22
CA GLY A 65 25.00 -1.24 -21.57
C GLY A 65 26.16 -1.42 -22.55
N GLU A 66 27.37 -1.52 -22.01
CA GLU A 66 28.58 -1.69 -22.82
C GLU A 66 28.60 -3.03 -23.54
N ASN A 67 28.12 -4.09 -22.90
CA ASN A 67 27.97 -5.42 -23.48
C ASN A 67 26.91 -6.24 -22.72
N LYS A 68 26.62 -7.45 -23.20
CA LYS A 68 25.55 -8.30 -22.63
C LYS A 68 25.78 -8.74 -21.19
N SER A 69 26.99 -8.63 -20.63
CA SER A 69 27.23 -8.90 -19.20
C SER A 69 26.45 -7.97 -18.29
N ALA A 70 26.01 -6.80 -18.78
CA ALA A 70 25.10 -5.91 -18.06
C ALA A 70 23.73 -6.57 -17.75
N LEU A 71 23.43 -7.70 -18.41
CA LEU A 71 22.23 -8.50 -18.18
C LEU A 71 22.47 -9.75 -17.34
N ASP A 72 23.68 -9.98 -16.81
CA ASP A 72 23.98 -11.22 -16.06
C ASP A 72 23.05 -11.42 -14.86
N ASP A 73 22.58 -10.32 -14.28
CA ASP A 73 21.65 -10.30 -13.15
C ASP A 73 20.16 -10.25 -13.55
N PHE A 74 19.88 -10.19 -14.85
CA PHE A 74 18.53 -10.25 -15.39
C PHE A 74 18.13 -11.71 -15.64
N ASN A 75 16.83 -11.99 -15.55
CA ASN A 75 16.30 -13.26 -15.98
C ASN A 75 16.46 -13.35 -17.50
N LYS A 76 17.15 -14.39 -17.99
CA LYS A 76 17.47 -14.58 -19.42
C LYS A 76 16.22 -14.61 -20.30
N GLU A 77 15.08 -15.02 -19.76
CA GLU A 77 13.81 -15.07 -20.49
C GLU A 77 13.24 -13.69 -20.83
N LEU A 78 13.74 -12.60 -20.21
CA LEU A 78 13.35 -11.24 -20.57
C LEU A 78 13.67 -10.90 -22.03
N LEU A 79 14.74 -11.46 -22.58
CA LEU A 79 15.15 -11.26 -23.98
C LEU A 79 14.19 -11.92 -24.98
N LEU A 80 13.26 -12.75 -24.53
CA LEU A 80 12.23 -13.36 -25.36
C LEU A 80 10.97 -12.49 -25.47
N ARG A 81 10.91 -11.38 -24.73
CA ARG A 81 9.74 -10.50 -24.72
C ARG A 81 9.82 -9.49 -25.87
N ASN A 82 8.67 -9.15 -26.42
CA ASN A 82 8.57 -8.16 -27.50
C ASN A 82 8.61 -6.71 -26.99
N ASP A 83 8.47 -6.48 -25.69
CA ASP A 83 8.43 -5.16 -25.04
C ASP A 83 9.73 -4.80 -24.29
N PHE A 84 10.75 -5.65 -24.35
CA PHE A 84 12.07 -5.42 -23.74
C PHE A 84 13.19 -5.69 -24.76
N ASP A 85 14.14 -4.77 -24.92
CA ASP A 85 15.33 -4.94 -25.76
C ASP A 85 16.59 -4.49 -25.02
N PHE A 86 17.70 -5.18 -25.26
CA PHE A 86 19.02 -4.72 -24.85
C PHE A 86 19.73 -3.99 -26.00
N VAL A 87 20.29 -2.83 -25.71
CA VAL A 87 20.98 -2.00 -26.70
C VAL A 87 22.43 -1.75 -26.27
N ASN A 88 23.36 -2.12 -27.14
CA ASN A 88 24.77 -1.82 -26.92
C ASN A 88 25.02 -0.31 -27.06
N PHE A 89 25.93 0.26 -26.26
CA PHE A 89 26.30 1.68 -26.39
C PHE A 89 26.71 2.08 -27.82
N ASN A 90 27.40 1.20 -28.55
CA ASN A 90 27.80 1.47 -29.93
C ASN A 90 26.62 1.50 -30.93
N SER A 91 25.49 0.88 -30.57
CA SER A 91 24.26 0.82 -31.38
C SER A 91 23.20 1.82 -30.91
N LEU A 92 23.48 2.64 -29.89
CA LEU A 92 22.53 3.66 -29.43
C LEU A 92 22.17 4.69 -30.50
N SER A 93 23.02 4.88 -31.51
CA SER A 93 22.74 5.72 -32.67
C SER A 93 21.59 5.22 -33.54
N GLU A 94 21.27 3.91 -33.48
CA GLU A 94 20.20 3.27 -34.25
C GLU A 94 18.80 3.56 -33.66
N ILE A 95 18.72 3.99 -32.40
CA ILE A 95 17.45 4.35 -31.76
C ILE A 95 16.93 5.65 -32.39
N SER A 96 15.92 5.53 -33.23
CA SER A 96 15.31 6.68 -33.93
C SER A 96 14.33 7.48 -33.08
N LYS A 97 13.71 6.85 -32.07
CA LYS A 97 12.74 7.49 -31.18
C LYS A 97 12.74 6.85 -29.80
N VAL A 98 12.83 7.68 -28.77
CA VAL A 98 12.63 7.34 -27.35
C VAL A 98 11.92 8.51 -26.68
N ASP A 99 10.94 8.24 -25.82
CA ASP A 99 10.21 9.29 -25.10
C ASP A 99 10.97 9.72 -23.83
N TYR A 100 11.51 8.73 -23.09
CA TYR A 100 12.09 8.92 -21.77
C TYR A 100 13.45 8.24 -21.63
N ILE A 101 14.41 8.92 -21.00
CA ILE A 101 15.70 8.36 -20.63
C ILE A 101 15.82 8.36 -19.10
N VAL A 102 16.20 7.23 -18.52
CA VAL A 102 16.53 7.12 -17.10
C VAL A 102 17.97 6.65 -16.95
N HIS A 103 18.82 7.51 -16.40
CA HIS A 103 20.20 7.19 -16.08
C HIS A 103 20.35 7.07 -14.57
N THR A 104 20.44 5.84 -14.04
CA THR A 104 20.64 5.64 -12.60
C THR A 104 22.11 5.69 -12.18
N GLY A 105 23.03 5.62 -13.14
CA GLY A 105 24.48 5.65 -12.91
C GLY A 105 24.92 4.72 -11.78
N LEU A 106 25.62 5.29 -10.79
CA LEU A 106 26.09 4.63 -9.57
C LEU A 106 25.27 5.00 -8.32
N CYS A 107 24.04 5.47 -8.48
CA CYS A 107 23.16 5.79 -7.36
C CYS A 107 22.97 4.55 -6.46
N SER A 108 23.26 4.70 -5.17
CA SER A 108 23.27 3.63 -4.14
C SER A 108 24.22 2.45 -4.38
N GLU A 109 25.12 2.52 -5.35
CA GLU A 109 26.12 1.47 -5.60
C GLU A 109 27.34 1.63 -4.70
N LYS A 110 28.02 0.53 -4.36
CA LYS A 110 29.35 0.59 -3.73
C LYS A 110 30.39 1.08 -4.75
N ILE A 111 31.07 2.17 -4.40
CA ILE A 111 32.06 2.80 -5.28
C ILE A 111 33.44 2.57 -4.68
N SER A 112 34.28 1.83 -5.41
CA SER A 112 35.72 1.76 -5.16
C SER A 112 36.45 2.78 -6.05
N ALA A 113 37.50 3.40 -5.51
CA ALA A 113 38.29 4.38 -6.24
C ALA A 113 39.03 3.70 -7.41
N ASN A 114 38.52 3.89 -8.63
CA ASN A 114 39.04 3.26 -9.82
C ASN A 114 38.86 4.17 -11.06
N ALA A 115 39.94 4.41 -11.79
CA ALA A 115 39.93 5.25 -13.00
C ALA A 115 39.06 4.67 -14.14
N SER A 116 38.95 3.34 -14.23
CA SER A 116 38.08 2.68 -15.22
C SER A 116 36.60 2.92 -14.91
N LEU A 117 36.21 2.88 -13.63
CA LEU A 117 34.86 3.19 -13.18
C LEU A 117 34.50 4.65 -13.48
N PHE A 118 35.42 5.58 -13.19
CA PHE A 118 35.26 6.98 -13.54
C PHE A 118 35.03 7.16 -15.05
N SER A 119 35.91 6.59 -15.87
CA SER A 119 35.83 6.71 -17.33
C SER A 119 34.54 6.09 -17.89
N SER A 120 34.13 4.94 -17.36
CA SER A 120 32.88 4.25 -17.71
C SER A 120 31.68 5.16 -17.45
N GLN A 121 31.58 5.75 -16.25
CA GLN A 121 30.49 6.67 -15.92
C GLN A 121 30.44 7.90 -16.81
N ILE A 122 31.59 8.51 -17.11
CA ILE A 122 31.64 9.66 -18.02
C ILE A 122 31.21 9.28 -19.44
N ASN A 123 31.57 8.08 -19.90
CA ASN A 123 31.15 7.57 -21.20
C ASN A 123 29.65 7.27 -21.24
N GLU A 124 29.07 6.68 -20.18
CA GLU A 124 27.62 6.47 -20.06
C GLU A 124 26.86 7.79 -20.28
N VAL A 125 27.27 8.88 -19.62
CA VAL A 125 26.66 10.20 -19.80
C VAL A 125 26.74 10.68 -21.25
N LYS A 126 27.91 10.59 -21.89
CA LYS A 126 28.11 11.03 -23.29
C LYS A 126 27.23 10.27 -24.28
N PHE A 127 27.14 8.94 -24.12
CA PHE A 127 26.33 8.13 -25.02
C PHE A 127 24.84 8.46 -24.87
N LEU A 128 24.36 8.64 -23.64
CA LEU A 128 22.95 8.93 -23.38
C LEU A 128 22.56 10.37 -23.74
N SER A 129 23.45 11.36 -23.53
CA SER A 129 23.18 12.74 -23.90
C SER A 129 23.02 12.92 -25.41
N GLU A 130 23.78 12.19 -26.21
CA GLU A 130 23.62 12.17 -27.68
C GLU A 130 22.28 11.58 -28.11
N VAL A 131 21.77 10.56 -27.40
CA VAL A 131 20.41 10.05 -27.64
C VAL A 131 19.38 11.09 -27.23
N ALA A 132 19.51 11.67 -26.04
CA ALA A 132 18.60 12.69 -25.51
C ALA A 132 18.45 13.87 -26.48
N LYS A 133 19.58 14.38 -26.98
CA LYS A 133 19.65 15.43 -28.00
C LYS A 133 18.94 15.03 -29.29
N ARG A 134 19.22 13.83 -29.82
CA ARG A 134 18.68 13.39 -31.11
C ARG A 134 17.16 13.16 -31.06
N THR A 135 16.67 12.58 -29.96
CA THR A 135 15.26 12.18 -29.83
C THR A 135 14.40 13.21 -29.08
N ASN A 136 15.02 14.24 -28.51
CA ASN A 136 14.41 15.19 -27.59
C ASN A 136 13.68 14.49 -26.42
N ALA A 137 14.30 13.43 -25.89
CA ALA A 137 13.72 12.65 -24.81
C ALA A 137 13.84 13.39 -23.48
N LYS A 138 12.77 13.38 -22.67
CA LYS A 138 12.88 13.85 -21.29
C LYS A 138 13.81 12.92 -20.52
N THR A 139 14.80 13.49 -19.84
CA THR A 139 15.85 12.73 -19.19
C THR A 139 15.78 12.88 -17.67
N VAL A 140 15.84 11.77 -16.96
CA VAL A 140 15.93 11.70 -15.51
C VAL A 140 17.26 11.08 -15.13
N VAL A 141 18.02 11.77 -14.28
CA VAL A 141 19.32 11.32 -13.79
C VAL A 141 19.20 11.08 -12.29
N LEU A 142 19.57 9.90 -11.81
CA LEU A 142 19.68 9.64 -10.39
C LEU A 142 21.13 9.77 -9.94
N THR A 143 21.27 10.48 -8.83
CA THR A 143 22.44 10.48 -7.97
C THR A 143 21.95 10.28 -6.53
N ASP A 144 22.84 10.41 -5.56
CA ASP A 144 22.43 10.30 -4.15
C ASP A 144 23.15 11.32 -3.28
N SER A 145 22.81 11.30 -2.00
CA SER A 145 23.29 12.22 -0.96
C SER A 145 24.81 12.29 -0.84
N ARG A 146 25.58 11.36 -1.44
CA ARG A 146 27.05 11.47 -1.49
C ARG A 146 27.51 12.68 -2.31
N VAL A 147 26.69 13.21 -3.23
CA VAL A 147 27.01 14.42 -4.01
C VAL A 147 27.34 15.64 -3.13
N TYR A 148 26.79 15.68 -1.92
CA TYR A 148 27.00 16.77 -0.98
C TYR A 148 28.42 16.79 -0.39
N GLY A 149 29.13 15.65 -0.36
CA GLY A 149 30.48 15.56 0.18
C GLY A 149 30.53 15.15 1.65
N ASN A 150 31.55 15.62 2.37
CA ASN A 150 31.71 15.32 3.79
C ASN A 150 30.80 16.20 4.64
N ALA A 151 29.57 15.72 4.85
CA ALA A 151 28.57 16.40 5.63
C ALA A 151 28.98 16.60 7.10
N GLU A 152 28.76 17.81 7.63
CA GLU A 152 28.85 18.09 9.06
C GLU A 152 27.74 17.36 9.86
N PRO A 153 28.01 16.93 11.11
CA PRO A 153 26.99 16.40 12.01
C PRO A 153 25.80 17.36 12.22
N HIS A 154 24.60 16.80 12.39
CA HIS A 154 23.34 17.55 12.58
C HIS A 154 23.00 18.58 11.49
N ARG A 155 23.59 18.43 10.29
CA ARG A 155 23.26 19.27 9.13
C ARG A 155 22.43 18.47 8.13
N VAL A 156 21.33 19.08 7.70
CA VAL A 156 20.49 18.61 6.59
C VAL A 156 20.76 19.49 5.38
N TYR A 157 21.03 18.90 4.22
CA TYR A 157 21.44 19.62 3.01
C TYR A 157 20.28 19.79 2.02
N SER A 158 20.11 21.01 1.51
CA SER A 158 19.19 21.33 0.41
C SER A 158 19.93 21.33 -0.93
N GLU A 159 19.21 21.33 -2.06
CA GLU A 159 19.75 21.09 -3.41
C GLU A 159 20.88 22.07 -3.84
N ASN A 160 20.87 23.29 -3.31
CA ASN A 160 21.85 24.34 -3.62
C ASN A 160 23.03 24.41 -2.63
N GLU A 161 23.05 23.56 -1.62
CA GLU A 161 24.10 23.53 -0.60
C GLU A 161 25.10 22.42 -0.91
N TYR A 162 26.37 22.61 -0.54
CA TYR A 162 27.40 21.56 -0.62
C TYR A 162 28.24 21.57 0.63
N ALA A 163 28.61 20.39 1.10
CA ALA A 163 29.60 20.21 2.14
C ALA A 163 31.03 20.27 1.54
N LYS A 164 32.03 20.25 2.43
CA LYS A 164 33.44 20.23 2.01
C LYS A 164 33.77 18.90 1.33
N ILE A 165 34.63 18.95 0.32
CA ILE A 165 35.22 17.78 -0.31
C ILE A 165 36.73 17.90 -0.21
N ASP A 166 37.39 16.89 0.35
CA ASP A 166 38.84 16.78 0.29
C ASP A 166 39.21 16.08 -1.02
N LEU A 167 39.75 16.82 -1.97
CA LEU A 167 40.07 16.31 -3.30
C LEU A 167 41.10 15.17 -3.29
N CYS A 168 41.96 15.12 -2.27
CA CYS A 168 43.03 14.13 -2.16
C CYS A 168 42.62 12.90 -1.34
N SER A 169 41.46 12.91 -0.69
CA SER A 169 40.97 11.77 0.09
C SER A 169 40.27 10.74 -0.79
N GLU A 170 40.59 9.46 -0.61
CA GLU A 170 39.88 8.36 -1.26
C GLU A 170 38.38 8.37 -0.92
N ASN A 171 38.01 8.79 0.30
CA ASN A 171 36.62 8.86 0.75
C ASN A 171 35.79 9.89 -0.02
N SER A 172 36.44 10.82 -0.72
CA SER A 172 35.77 11.84 -1.54
C SER A 172 35.50 11.37 -2.97
N PHE A 173 36.05 10.23 -3.41
CA PHE A 173 35.96 9.81 -4.81
C PHE A 173 34.51 9.65 -5.29
N ALA A 174 33.64 9.06 -4.47
CA ALA A 174 32.22 8.93 -4.79
C ALA A 174 31.54 10.30 -5.00
N SER A 175 31.74 11.24 -4.07
CA SER A 175 31.20 12.60 -4.15
C SER A 175 31.73 13.36 -5.36
N GLN A 176 33.03 13.24 -5.66
CA GLN A 176 33.66 13.86 -6.84
C GLN A 176 33.08 13.30 -8.13
N LEU A 177 32.96 11.97 -8.23
CA LEU A 177 32.42 11.30 -9.42
C LEU A 177 30.97 11.72 -9.67
N MET A 178 30.13 11.76 -8.64
CA MET A 178 28.72 12.19 -8.77
C MET A 178 28.61 13.64 -9.21
N ARG A 179 29.33 14.56 -8.55
CA ARG A 179 29.33 15.98 -8.95
C ARG A 179 29.83 16.15 -10.38
N THR A 180 30.81 15.35 -10.81
CA THR A 180 31.32 15.39 -12.19
C THR A 180 30.27 14.91 -13.18
N ALA A 181 29.58 13.81 -12.88
CA ALA A 181 28.50 13.28 -13.74
C ALA A 181 27.32 14.28 -13.85
N GLU A 182 26.88 14.88 -12.74
CA GLU A 182 25.84 15.92 -12.76
C GLU A 182 26.27 17.16 -13.54
N ASN A 183 27.51 17.61 -13.34
CA ASN A 183 28.05 18.75 -14.08
C ASN A 183 28.10 18.46 -15.58
N LEU A 184 28.49 17.24 -15.98
CA LEU A 184 28.52 16.86 -17.39
C LEU A 184 27.11 16.87 -17.99
N TRP A 185 26.12 16.28 -17.33
CA TRP A 185 24.73 16.36 -17.76
C TRP A 185 24.23 17.80 -17.90
N ASN A 186 24.57 18.68 -16.95
CA ASN A 186 24.22 20.09 -17.02
C ASN A 186 24.92 20.84 -18.16
N CYS A 187 26.16 20.49 -18.49
CA CYS A 187 26.87 21.01 -19.66
C CYS A 187 26.19 20.55 -20.96
N GLU A 188 25.85 19.27 -21.06
CA GLU A 188 25.14 18.70 -22.22
C GLU A 188 23.77 19.37 -22.43
N LYS A 189 23.01 19.61 -21.34
CA LYS A 189 21.75 20.36 -21.38
C LYS A 189 21.92 21.75 -21.99
N LYS A 190 22.88 22.53 -21.47
CA LYS A 190 23.15 23.89 -21.93
C LYS A 190 23.61 23.96 -23.39
N GLY A 191 24.29 22.91 -23.86
CA GLY A 191 24.78 22.84 -25.23
C GLY A 191 23.74 22.38 -26.27
N ASN A 192 22.72 21.64 -25.85
CA ASN A 192 21.89 20.85 -26.78
C ASN A 192 20.36 20.97 -26.57
N ASP A 193 19.89 21.80 -25.62
CA ASP A 193 18.48 22.18 -25.40
C ASP A 193 17.51 20.98 -25.28
N PHE A 194 17.71 20.13 -24.26
CA PHE A 194 16.80 19.04 -23.90
C PHE A 194 16.46 19.04 -22.41
N ASP A 195 15.34 18.41 -22.07
CA ASP A 195 14.83 18.36 -20.70
C ASP A 195 15.62 17.39 -19.81
N ILE A 196 16.13 17.89 -18.68
CA ILE A 196 16.78 17.09 -17.63
C ILE A 196 16.23 17.46 -16.27
N THR A 197 15.88 16.42 -15.51
CA THR A 197 15.60 16.46 -14.07
C THR A 197 16.63 15.59 -13.34
N ILE A 198 17.22 16.10 -12.26
CA ILE A 198 18.20 15.36 -11.44
C ILE A 198 17.56 15.02 -10.10
N LEU A 199 17.54 13.74 -9.75
CA LEU A 199 17.01 13.23 -8.49
C LEU A 199 18.17 12.78 -7.60
N ARG A 200 18.35 13.47 -6.47
CA ARG A 200 19.36 13.14 -5.44
C ARG A 200 18.69 12.37 -4.32
N THR A 201 18.87 11.06 -4.28
CA THR A 201 18.20 10.22 -3.27
C THR A 201 18.93 10.25 -1.93
N GLY A 202 18.19 9.96 -0.86
CA GLY A 202 18.77 9.39 0.36
C GLY A 202 19.39 8.01 0.10
N ILE A 203 19.79 7.33 1.17
CA ILE A 203 20.21 5.92 1.11
C ILE A 203 18.99 5.09 0.71
N VAL A 204 19.05 4.44 -0.45
CA VAL A 204 17.91 3.67 -0.98
C VAL A 204 17.83 2.32 -0.29
N LEU A 205 16.66 2.01 0.27
CA LEU A 205 16.29 0.71 0.83
C LEU A 205 15.36 -0.01 -0.16
N GLY A 206 15.55 -1.32 -0.34
CA GLY A 206 14.71 -2.09 -1.26
C GLY A 206 14.65 -3.57 -0.89
N ALA A 207 13.48 -4.03 -0.45
CA ALA A 207 13.27 -5.42 -0.09
C ALA A 207 13.33 -6.34 -1.33
N GLY A 208 14.01 -7.48 -1.21
CA GLY A 208 14.22 -8.40 -2.33
C GLY A 208 15.05 -7.84 -3.50
N THR A 209 15.72 -6.69 -3.30
CA THR A 209 16.68 -6.13 -4.26
C THR A 209 18.10 -6.57 -3.90
N ARG A 210 19.07 -6.25 -4.76
CA ARG A 210 20.50 -6.45 -4.52
C ARG A 210 21.21 -5.17 -4.10
N LEU A 211 20.45 -4.15 -3.68
CA LEU A 211 21.03 -2.91 -3.19
C LEU A 211 21.77 -3.19 -1.88
N GLU A 212 23.00 -2.70 -1.79
CA GLU A 212 23.84 -2.87 -0.61
C GLU A 212 23.94 -1.56 0.17
N THR A 213 23.68 -1.64 1.47
CA THR A 213 23.66 -0.51 2.40
C THR A 213 24.51 -0.80 3.64
N GLY A 214 24.69 0.20 4.49
CA GLY A 214 25.32 0.00 5.80
C GLY A 214 24.46 -0.80 6.79
N LEU A 215 23.25 -1.23 6.41
CA LEU A 215 22.28 -1.88 7.28
C LEU A 215 22.05 -3.36 6.95
N ASP A 216 22.64 -3.91 5.89
CA ASP A 216 22.31 -5.28 5.45
C ASP A 216 22.62 -6.35 6.49
N GLU A 217 23.76 -6.25 7.16
CA GLU A 217 24.12 -7.16 8.27
C GLU A 217 23.13 -7.04 9.43
N VAL A 218 22.66 -5.83 9.72
CA VAL A 218 21.63 -5.61 10.75
C VAL A 218 20.33 -6.29 10.34
N PHE A 219 19.90 -6.13 9.09
CA PHE A 219 18.68 -6.78 8.60
C PHE A 219 18.76 -8.30 8.69
N ASP A 220 19.88 -8.90 8.27
CA ASP A 220 20.11 -10.34 8.35
C ASP A 220 20.12 -10.84 9.80
N CYS A 221 20.76 -10.10 10.71
CA CYS A 221 20.85 -10.49 12.11
C CYS A 221 19.50 -10.38 12.83
N VAL A 222 18.75 -9.29 12.64
CA VAL A 222 17.41 -9.13 13.24
C VAL A 222 16.46 -10.20 12.72
N ALA A 223 16.48 -10.47 11.40
CA ALA A 223 15.65 -11.51 10.79
C ALA A 223 15.90 -12.92 11.39
N ASN A 224 17.13 -13.17 11.84
CA ASN A 224 17.55 -14.46 12.39
C ASN A 224 17.70 -14.47 13.94
N GLY A 225 17.35 -13.38 14.63
CA GLY A 225 17.51 -13.25 16.09
C GLY A 225 18.97 -13.35 16.56
N LYS A 226 19.92 -12.90 15.74
CA LYS A 226 21.36 -12.93 16.02
C LYS A 226 21.85 -11.57 16.51
N LYS A 227 22.93 -11.60 17.29
CA LYS A 227 23.64 -10.39 17.68
C LYS A 227 24.42 -9.82 16.50
N CYS A 228 24.30 -8.51 16.26
CA CYS A 228 25.11 -7.77 15.29
C CYS A 228 25.68 -6.49 15.92
N SER A 229 26.59 -5.85 15.18
CA SER A 229 27.00 -4.49 15.49
C SER A 229 26.65 -3.52 14.38
N LEU A 230 26.43 -2.28 14.78
CA LEU A 230 26.12 -1.15 13.90
C LEU A 230 27.05 0.00 14.24
N VAL A 231 27.46 0.75 13.22
CA VAL A 231 28.39 1.86 13.42
C VAL A 231 27.77 2.93 14.32
N ASN A 232 28.56 3.49 15.23
CA ASN A 232 28.16 4.63 16.04
C ASN A 232 28.52 5.92 15.29
N SER A 233 27.58 6.45 14.52
CA SER A 233 27.76 7.69 13.77
C SER A 233 27.21 8.88 14.55
N ASN A 234 27.93 10.01 14.48
CA ASN A 234 27.44 11.30 14.98
C ASN A 234 26.54 12.02 13.95
N LYS A 235 26.33 11.44 12.77
CA LYS A 235 25.55 12.02 11.67
C LYS A 235 24.16 11.41 11.60
N GLU A 236 23.27 12.15 10.98
CA GLU A 236 21.97 11.65 10.53
C GLU A 236 22.03 11.36 9.03
N TYR A 237 21.23 10.39 8.61
CA TYR A 237 21.12 9.95 7.23
C TYR A 237 19.66 9.97 6.82
N SER A 238 19.40 10.36 5.57
CA SER A 238 18.08 10.27 4.98
C SER A 238 17.97 8.96 4.21
N PHE A 239 16.90 8.22 4.44
CA PHE A 239 16.61 6.94 3.81
C PHE A 239 15.37 7.05 2.94
N VAL A 240 15.32 6.29 1.85
CA VAL A 240 14.14 6.27 0.98
C VAL A 240 13.89 4.86 0.49
N TYR A 241 12.64 4.41 0.55
CA TYR A 241 12.29 3.11 -0.01
C TYR A 241 12.19 3.19 -1.53
N ILE A 242 12.60 2.13 -2.24
CA ILE A 242 12.70 2.13 -3.72
C ILE A 242 11.39 2.51 -4.42
N SER A 243 10.22 2.21 -3.83
CA SER A 243 8.92 2.63 -4.36
C SER A 243 8.77 4.16 -4.45
N ASP A 244 9.29 4.92 -3.46
CA ASP A 244 9.27 6.39 -3.50
C ASP A 244 10.32 6.96 -4.48
N VAL A 245 11.42 6.24 -4.71
CA VAL A 245 12.37 6.57 -5.80
C VAL A 245 11.68 6.43 -7.15
N PHE A 246 10.93 5.34 -7.36
CA PHE A 246 10.13 5.15 -8.57
C PHE A 246 9.03 6.20 -8.73
N ARG A 247 8.34 6.57 -7.65
CA ARG A 247 7.39 7.69 -7.65
C ARG A 247 8.07 8.96 -8.18
N ALA A 248 9.22 9.35 -7.64
CA ALA A 248 9.95 10.52 -8.08
C ALA A 248 10.39 10.45 -9.56
N ILE A 249 10.82 9.28 -10.05
CA ILE A 249 11.15 9.10 -11.48
C ILE A 249 9.92 9.34 -12.36
N ILE A 250 8.78 8.75 -12.04
CA ILE A 250 7.57 8.90 -12.87
C ILE A 250 7.03 10.33 -12.83
N TYR A 251 7.01 10.94 -11.64
CA TYR A 251 6.63 12.34 -11.47
C TYR A 251 7.55 13.28 -12.26
N SER A 252 8.85 12.99 -12.39
CA SER A 252 9.79 13.78 -13.19
C SER A 252 9.43 13.85 -14.68
N PHE A 253 8.70 12.86 -15.21
CA PHE A 253 8.29 12.87 -16.61
C PHE A 253 6.95 13.59 -16.84
N THR A 254 6.13 13.69 -15.79
CA THR A 254 4.70 14.00 -15.89
C THR A 254 4.31 15.29 -15.19
N GLU A 255 4.81 15.54 -13.98
CA GLU A 255 4.38 16.65 -13.12
C GLU A 255 5.49 17.63 -12.76
N LEU A 256 6.73 17.17 -12.55
CA LEU A 256 7.81 18.04 -12.07
C LEU A 256 8.40 18.90 -13.18
N ASP A 257 8.93 20.05 -12.77
CA ASP A 257 9.75 20.91 -13.61
C ASP A 257 11.16 20.32 -13.80
N CYS A 258 11.86 20.75 -14.85
CA CYS A 258 13.21 20.28 -15.17
C CYS A 258 14.27 20.94 -14.27
N ASP A 259 14.42 20.43 -13.06
CA ASP A 259 15.32 20.94 -12.02
C ASP A 259 15.97 19.80 -11.20
N ILE A 260 16.74 20.16 -10.17
CA ILE A 260 17.33 19.26 -9.19
C ILE A 260 16.37 19.12 -8.00
N TYR A 261 16.13 17.88 -7.56
CA TYR A 261 15.29 17.57 -6.41
C TYR A 261 15.93 16.52 -5.51
N ASN A 262 15.87 16.75 -4.21
CA ASN A 262 16.16 15.73 -3.22
C ASN A 262 14.97 14.78 -3.06
N VAL A 263 15.26 13.48 -2.91
CA VAL A 263 14.25 12.42 -2.73
C VAL A 263 14.54 11.66 -1.44
N ASN A 264 13.64 11.77 -0.46
CA ASN A 264 13.72 11.15 0.87
C ASN A 264 12.39 10.43 1.18
N GLY A 265 12.39 9.45 2.08
CA GLY A 265 11.16 8.83 2.59
C GLY A 265 10.42 9.70 3.61
N GLU A 266 9.19 9.30 3.96
CA GLU A 266 8.38 10.03 4.94
C GLU A 266 8.98 9.90 6.35
N LYS A 267 9.38 11.02 6.97
CA LYS A 267 10.04 11.04 8.29
C LYS A 267 11.24 10.06 8.36
N SER A 268 12.01 9.98 7.27
CA SER A 268 13.07 8.98 7.11
C SER A 268 14.49 9.51 7.33
N THR A 269 14.65 10.59 8.10
CA THR A 269 15.96 11.07 8.54
C THR A 269 16.25 10.54 9.95
N ALA A 270 17.31 9.76 10.11
CA ALA A 270 17.64 9.08 11.37
C ALA A 270 19.14 8.89 11.57
N SER A 271 19.56 8.86 12.84
CA SER A 271 20.89 8.38 13.26
C SER A 271 20.92 6.85 13.37
N THR A 272 22.12 6.26 13.46
CA THR A 272 22.24 4.80 13.66
C THR A 272 21.64 4.34 15.00
N GLY A 273 21.70 5.18 16.03
CA GLY A 273 21.02 4.93 17.30
C GLY A 273 19.50 4.90 17.17
N MET A 274 18.91 5.81 16.38
CA MET A 274 17.46 5.79 16.11
C MET A 274 17.04 4.55 15.33
N ILE A 275 17.83 4.12 14.33
CA ILE A 275 17.55 2.89 13.57
C ILE A 275 17.55 1.66 14.50
N SER A 276 18.53 1.58 15.40
CA SER A 276 18.60 0.52 16.41
C SER A 276 17.37 0.52 17.33
N ALA A 277 16.95 1.70 17.79
CA ALA A 277 15.76 1.86 18.62
C ALA A 277 14.48 1.42 17.88
N ILE A 278 14.27 1.88 16.64
CA ILE A 278 13.11 1.50 15.83
C ILE A 278 13.06 -0.02 15.67
N LEU A 279 14.16 -0.65 15.27
CA LEU A 279 14.21 -2.11 15.09
C LEU A 279 13.98 -2.86 16.41
N HIS A 280 14.42 -2.31 17.55
CA HIS A 280 14.14 -2.87 18.86
C HIS A 280 12.68 -2.74 19.27
N ASP A 281 12.05 -1.59 19.01
CA ASP A 281 10.62 -1.40 19.25
C ASP A 281 9.81 -2.42 18.44
N VAL A 282 10.20 -2.66 17.18
CA VAL A 282 9.57 -3.62 16.25
C VAL A 282 9.77 -5.07 16.62
N TYR A 283 11.01 -5.50 16.83
CA TYR A 283 11.35 -6.91 16.91
C TYR A 283 11.74 -7.36 18.33
N GLY A 284 11.74 -6.45 19.31
CA GLY A 284 12.06 -6.72 20.71
C GLY A 284 13.41 -7.40 20.87
N GLU A 285 13.42 -8.51 21.62
CA GLU A 285 14.65 -9.28 21.91
C GLU A 285 15.33 -9.88 20.68
N LYS A 286 14.64 -10.01 19.54
CA LYS A 286 15.28 -10.44 18.28
C LYS A 286 16.22 -9.37 17.72
N SER A 287 16.02 -8.11 18.09
CA SER A 287 16.90 -6.99 17.72
C SER A 287 17.99 -6.80 18.77
N ASN A 288 19.09 -7.55 18.63
CA ASN A 288 20.28 -7.43 19.48
C ASN A 288 21.39 -6.68 18.72
N ILE A 289 21.27 -5.36 18.67
CA ILE A 289 22.16 -4.47 17.93
C ILE A 289 23.06 -3.73 18.93
N VAL A 290 24.39 -3.85 18.76
CA VAL A 290 25.38 -3.13 19.57
C VAL A 290 26.02 -2.01 18.74
N LEU A 291 26.02 -0.78 19.27
CA LEU A 291 26.77 0.33 18.68
C LEU A 291 28.24 0.24 19.13
N ASP A 292 29.13 -0.30 18.30
CA ASP A 292 30.48 -0.73 18.74
C ASP A 292 31.65 0.08 18.17
N LYS A 293 31.54 0.59 16.94
CA LYS A 293 32.64 1.25 16.21
C LYS A 293 32.22 2.63 15.74
N ASN A 294 33.00 3.65 16.13
CA ASN A 294 32.82 4.99 15.56
C ASN A 294 33.08 4.92 14.05
N GLY A 295 32.10 5.38 13.27
CA GLY A 295 32.14 5.32 11.82
C GLY A 295 30.89 5.95 11.21
N ASP A 296 30.93 6.20 9.91
CA ASP A 296 29.87 6.86 9.16
C ASP A 296 29.42 5.99 7.98
N PHE A 297 28.14 6.06 7.64
CA PHE A 297 27.66 5.62 6.34
C PHE A 297 28.09 6.60 5.24
N ASN A 298 28.17 6.07 4.03
CA ASN A 298 28.32 6.89 2.84
C ASN A 298 26.98 7.56 2.51
N GLY A 299 26.92 8.88 2.66
CA GLY A 299 25.71 9.68 2.43
C GLY A 299 25.53 10.73 3.52
N CYS A 300 24.39 11.44 3.49
CA CYS A 300 24.04 12.43 4.51
C CYS A 300 22.53 12.67 4.61
N ALA A 301 22.11 13.46 5.59
CA ALA A 301 20.75 13.95 5.69
C ALA A 301 20.45 15.02 4.63
N ILE A 302 19.31 14.90 3.95
CA ILE A 302 18.88 15.79 2.87
C ILE A 302 17.48 16.33 3.13
N ASN A 303 17.23 17.55 2.65
CA ASN A 303 15.93 18.21 2.73
C ASN A 303 15.17 17.96 1.42
N ALA A 304 14.05 17.25 1.48
CA ALA A 304 13.17 16.92 0.34
C ALA A 304 11.87 17.75 0.32
N ASN A 305 11.85 18.93 0.93
CA ASN A 305 10.65 19.79 0.91
C ASN A 305 10.34 20.26 -0.51
N LYS A 306 11.37 20.51 -1.33
CA LYS A 306 11.21 21.02 -2.70
C LYS A 306 10.34 20.08 -3.55
N ILE A 307 10.63 18.78 -3.55
CA ILE A 307 9.87 17.81 -4.37
C ILE A 307 8.42 17.64 -3.85
N SER A 308 8.24 17.72 -2.53
CA SER A 308 6.92 17.66 -1.88
C SER A 308 6.03 18.85 -2.26
N GLU A 309 6.58 20.07 -2.29
CA GLU A 309 5.85 21.28 -2.71
C GLU A 309 5.44 21.23 -4.20
N HIS A 310 6.07 20.39 -5.01
CA HIS A 310 5.70 20.14 -6.41
C HIS A 310 4.77 18.92 -6.56
N GLY A 311 4.11 18.48 -5.48
CA GLY A 311 3.10 17.43 -5.51
C GLY A 311 3.63 16.00 -5.40
N CYS A 312 4.95 15.81 -5.31
CA CYS A 312 5.59 14.50 -5.18
C CYS A 312 6.12 14.29 -3.75
N ALA A 313 5.21 14.29 -2.77
CA ALA A 313 5.54 13.94 -1.40
C ALA A 313 5.84 12.43 -1.27
N PRO A 314 6.75 12.01 -0.37
CA PRO A 314 7.01 10.61 -0.09
C PRO A 314 5.86 9.96 0.68
N VAL A 315 5.74 8.65 0.55
CA VAL A 315 4.62 7.87 1.10
C VAL A 315 5.10 6.82 2.10
N ILE A 316 6.27 6.22 1.89
CA ILE A 316 6.77 5.15 2.75
C ILE A 316 7.65 5.75 3.84
N ASN A 317 7.29 5.48 5.10
CA ASN A 317 8.06 5.91 6.24
C ASN A 317 9.24 4.98 6.55
N LEU A 318 10.15 5.42 7.42
CA LEU A 318 11.35 4.66 7.76
C LEU A 318 11.06 3.32 8.43
N GLU A 319 10.11 3.27 9.37
CA GLU A 319 9.76 2.06 10.11
C GLU A 319 9.27 0.97 9.14
N THR A 320 8.33 1.30 8.27
CA THR A 320 7.84 0.39 7.21
C THR A 320 8.96 -0.04 6.28
N ALA A 321 9.85 0.87 5.85
CA ALA A 321 10.97 0.52 4.98
C ALA A 321 11.94 -0.47 5.64
N LEU A 322 12.25 -0.27 6.93
CA LEU A 322 13.11 -1.17 7.71
C LEU A 322 12.44 -2.54 7.91
N GLU A 323 11.14 -2.56 8.22
CA GLU A 323 10.34 -3.78 8.36
C GLU A 323 10.39 -4.62 7.09
N LEU A 324 10.09 -4.02 5.93
CA LEU A 324 10.13 -4.70 4.63
C LEU A 324 11.51 -5.32 4.35
N CYS A 325 12.59 -4.58 4.67
CA CYS A 325 13.96 -5.06 4.50
C CYS A 325 14.30 -6.25 5.42
N VAL A 326 13.88 -6.25 6.69
CA VAL A 326 14.08 -7.37 7.62
C VAL A 326 13.22 -8.57 7.21
N MET A 327 11.93 -8.36 6.94
CA MET A 327 10.99 -9.42 6.54
C MET A 327 11.47 -10.16 5.28
N SER A 328 12.06 -9.46 4.32
CA SER A 328 12.58 -10.09 3.09
C SER A 328 13.72 -11.10 3.33
N ARG A 329 14.30 -11.11 4.53
CA ARG A 329 15.41 -11.99 4.96
C ARG A 329 14.98 -13.00 6.01
N MET A 330 13.71 -13.00 6.43
CA MET A 330 13.21 -13.96 7.39
C MET A 330 13.07 -15.35 6.74
N PRO A 331 13.32 -16.43 7.51
CA PRO A 331 13.20 -17.80 7.02
C PRO A 331 11.73 -18.24 6.84
N ASP A 332 10.80 -17.62 7.55
CA ASP A 332 9.35 -17.83 7.40
C ASP A 332 8.67 -16.52 7.03
N ASN A 333 8.23 -16.43 5.77
CA ASN A 333 7.53 -15.28 5.21
C ASN A 333 6.03 -15.55 5.06
N SER A 334 5.47 -16.61 5.67
CA SER A 334 4.11 -17.08 5.37
C SER A 334 3.00 -16.21 5.98
N ALA A 335 3.28 -15.42 7.02
CA ALA A 335 2.34 -14.49 7.63
C ALA A 335 2.89 -13.06 7.54
N MET A 336 2.71 -12.42 6.39
CA MET A 336 3.14 -11.05 6.11
C MET A 336 2.20 -10.02 6.74
N ALA A 337 2.07 -10.07 8.07
CA ALA A 337 1.50 -9.00 8.87
C ALA A 337 2.65 -8.14 9.40
N LEU A 338 2.54 -6.81 9.22
CA LEU A 338 3.51 -5.91 9.85
C LEU A 338 3.36 -6.01 11.38
N PRO A 339 4.46 -6.23 12.13
CA PRO A 339 4.44 -6.59 13.54
C PRO A 339 3.76 -5.56 14.46
N HIS A 340 3.64 -4.30 14.02
CA HIS A 340 3.16 -3.18 14.84
C HIS A 340 1.70 -2.76 14.63
N ASN A 341 0.91 -3.50 13.87
CA ASN A 341 -0.50 -3.15 13.70
C ASN A 341 -1.22 -3.04 15.06
N HIS A 342 -1.86 -1.87 15.29
CA HIS A 342 -2.53 -1.48 16.54
C HIS A 342 -1.64 -1.57 17.81
N ASP A 343 -0.39 -1.14 17.71
CA ASP A 343 0.61 -1.20 18.79
C ASP A 343 0.80 -2.64 19.32
N GLY A 344 0.88 -3.61 18.39
CA GLY A 344 1.15 -5.02 18.70
C GLY A 344 -0.07 -5.83 19.17
N ARG A 345 -1.28 -5.26 19.14
CA ARG A 345 -2.51 -5.91 19.65
C ARG A 345 -3.31 -6.68 18.61
N LEU A 346 -2.89 -6.69 17.34
CA LEU A 346 -3.64 -7.32 16.24
C LEU A 346 -3.98 -8.80 16.51
N SER A 347 -3.03 -9.60 17.02
CA SER A 347 -3.30 -11.01 17.33
C SER A 347 -4.40 -11.19 18.37
N SER A 348 -4.40 -10.37 19.43
CA SER A 348 -5.47 -10.39 20.44
C SER A 348 -6.81 -9.95 19.86
N ILE A 349 -6.81 -8.95 18.96
CA ILE A 349 -8.02 -8.51 18.25
C ILE A 349 -8.60 -9.66 17.42
N GLN A 350 -7.79 -10.33 16.60
CA GLN A 350 -8.24 -11.46 15.78
C GLN A 350 -8.79 -12.62 16.63
N GLU A 351 -8.16 -12.93 17.76
CA GLU A 351 -8.65 -13.95 18.70
C GLU A 351 -10.02 -13.57 19.31
N ILE A 352 -10.21 -12.29 19.66
CA ILE A 352 -11.50 -11.80 20.15
C ILE A 352 -12.55 -11.89 19.04
N LEU A 353 -12.23 -11.47 17.81
CA LEU A 353 -13.13 -11.54 16.66
C LEU A 353 -13.50 -12.98 16.30
N LEU A 354 -12.57 -13.92 16.42
CA LEU A 354 -12.86 -15.35 16.27
C LEU A 354 -13.85 -15.83 17.34
N ALA A 355 -13.68 -15.39 18.60
CA ALA A 355 -14.62 -15.75 19.66
C ALA A 355 -16.03 -15.20 19.37
N TYR A 356 -16.12 -14.03 18.74
CA TYR A 356 -17.38 -13.44 18.30
C TYR A 356 -18.02 -14.26 17.19
N LEU A 357 -17.23 -14.65 16.18
CA LEU A 357 -17.71 -15.52 15.09
C LEU A 357 -18.29 -16.83 15.64
N LEU A 358 -17.61 -17.47 16.57
CA LEU A 358 -18.07 -18.72 17.18
C LEU A 358 -19.35 -18.55 17.99
N GLU A 359 -19.48 -17.44 18.73
CA GLU A 359 -20.71 -17.16 19.49
C GLU A 359 -21.89 -16.84 18.56
N VAL A 360 -21.65 -16.11 17.47
CA VAL A 360 -22.68 -15.89 16.44
C VAL A 360 -23.07 -17.19 15.76
N ASP A 361 -22.11 -18.07 15.45
CA ASP A 361 -22.39 -19.40 14.89
C ASP A 361 -23.29 -20.21 15.82
N ARG A 362 -22.99 -20.22 17.13
CA ARG A 362 -23.80 -20.89 18.15
C ARG A 362 -25.24 -20.37 18.17
N ILE A 363 -25.43 -19.05 18.18
CA ILE A 363 -26.75 -18.40 18.17
C ILE A 363 -27.51 -18.74 16.89
N CYS A 364 -26.84 -18.62 15.74
CA CYS A 364 -27.45 -18.90 14.44
C CYS A 364 -27.91 -20.35 14.32
N ARG A 365 -27.09 -21.31 14.76
CA ARG A 365 -27.45 -22.75 14.79
C ARG A 365 -28.63 -23.01 15.72
N LYS A 366 -28.65 -22.43 16.92
CA LYS A 366 -29.74 -22.58 17.90
C LYS A 366 -31.09 -22.14 17.34
N HIS A 367 -31.10 -21.07 16.55
CA HIS A 367 -32.32 -20.43 16.03
C HIS A 367 -32.60 -20.72 14.55
N ASN A 368 -31.83 -21.63 13.93
CA ASN A 368 -31.93 -21.97 12.51
C ASN A 368 -31.89 -20.73 11.59
N ILE A 369 -30.94 -19.84 11.88
CA ILE A 369 -30.67 -18.62 11.12
C ILE A 369 -29.49 -18.91 10.20
N LYS A 370 -29.67 -18.64 8.92
CA LYS A 370 -28.62 -18.80 7.92
C LYS A 370 -27.79 -17.52 7.82
N TYR A 371 -26.47 -17.68 7.87
CA TYR A 371 -25.51 -16.61 7.66
C TYR A 371 -24.33 -17.12 6.83
N PHE A 372 -23.51 -16.18 6.39
CA PHE A 372 -22.26 -16.45 5.69
C PHE A 372 -21.17 -15.53 6.24
N LEU A 373 -19.91 -15.95 6.17
CA LEU A 373 -18.79 -15.00 6.29
C LEU A 373 -18.90 -13.94 5.20
N GLY A 374 -18.65 -12.68 5.54
CA GLY A 374 -18.77 -11.53 4.64
C GLY A 374 -17.42 -10.92 4.28
N GLY A 375 -17.38 -10.11 3.21
CA GLY A 375 -16.28 -9.19 2.93
C GLY A 375 -14.87 -9.79 3.01
N GLY A 376 -14.00 -9.12 3.76
CA GLY A 376 -12.60 -9.52 4.00
C GLY A 376 -12.50 -10.87 4.73
N THR A 377 -13.43 -11.16 5.63
CA THR A 377 -13.48 -12.44 6.38
C THR A 377 -13.75 -13.63 5.46
N LEU A 378 -14.66 -13.50 4.48
CA LEU A 378 -14.87 -14.54 3.46
C LEU A 378 -13.63 -14.73 2.58
N LEU A 379 -13.01 -13.63 2.17
CA LEU A 379 -11.77 -13.67 1.39
C LEU A 379 -10.64 -14.36 2.17
N GLY A 380 -10.49 -14.04 3.46
CA GLY A 380 -9.56 -14.69 4.38
C GLY A 380 -9.81 -16.20 4.48
N ALA A 381 -11.06 -16.62 4.68
CA ALA A 381 -11.42 -18.04 4.77
C ALA A 381 -10.97 -18.85 3.54
N ILE A 382 -11.15 -18.29 2.34
CA ILE A 382 -10.82 -18.99 1.09
C ILE A 382 -9.31 -18.91 0.79
N ARG A 383 -8.68 -17.75 1.00
CA ARG A 383 -7.30 -17.49 0.57
C ARG A 383 -6.25 -17.86 1.63
N HIS A 384 -6.57 -17.69 2.91
CA HIS A 384 -5.65 -17.86 4.04
C HIS A 384 -6.09 -18.93 5.04
N HIS A 385 -7.28 -19.53 4.86
CA HIS A 385 -7.87 -20.48 5.81
C HIS A 385 -8.08 -19.90 7.23
N GLY A 386 -8.26 -18.59 7.31
CA GLY A 386 -8.29 -17.81 8.54
C GLY A 386 -8.42 -16.32 8.25
N PHE A 387 -7.99 -15.47 9.17
CA PHE A 387 -7.93 -14.03 8.94
C PHE A 387 -6.93 -13.69 7.82
N ILE A 388 -7.20 -12.59 7.12
CA ILE A 388 -6.11 -11.94 6.37
C ILE A 388 -5.10 -11.44 7.42
N PRO A 389 -3.79 -11.67 7.27
CA PRO A 389 -2.85 -11.43 8.37
C PRO A 389 -2.85 -10.01 8.95
N TRP A 390 -3.22 -9.01 8.15
CA TRP A 390 -3.33 -7.60 8.54
C TRP A 390 -4.77 -7.11 8.73
N ASP A 391 -5.78 -7.98 8.67
CA ASP A 391 -7.19 -7.62 8.94
C ASP A 391 -7.43 -7.42 10.42
N ASP A 392 -8.07 -6.30 10.77
CA ASP A 392 -8.44 -5.92 12.13
C ASP A 392 -9.95 -6.02 12.41
N ASP A 393 -10.72 -6.53 11.44
CA ASP A 393 -12.17 -6.63 11.46
C ASP A 393 -12.65 -8.05 11.12
N ALA A 394 -13.93 -8.29 11.41
CA ALA A 394 -14.62 -9.48 10.98
C ALA A 394 -16.08 -9.18 10.66
N ASP A 395 -16.52 -9.73 9.54
CA ASP A 395 -17.81 -9.46 8.94
C ASP A 395 -18.59 -10.75 8.70
N ILE A 396 -19.90 -10.67 8.91
CA ILE A 396 -20.83 -11.65 8.37
C ILE A 396 -21.90 -10.97 7.53
N MET A 397 -22.51 -11.75 6.66
CA MET A 397 -23.63 -11.32 5.84
C MET A 397 -24.80 -12.30 5.96
N MET A 398 -26.00 -11.74 5.93
CA MET A 398 -27.26 -12.47 5.99
C MET A 398 -28.22 -12.00 4.89
N LEU A 399 -29.16 -12.87 4.51
CA LEU A 399 -30.31 -12.43 3.73
C LEU A 399 -31.32 -11.72 4.64
N ARG A 400 -32.09 -10.78 4.09
CA ARG A 400 -33.04 -9.95 4.85
C ARG A 400 -33.93 -10.72 5.83
N GLU A 401 -34.47 -11.85 5.41
CA GLU A 401 -35.35 -12.66 6.28
C GLU A 401 -34.62 -13.17 7.52
N ASP A 402 -33.37 -13.60 7.39
CA ASP A 402 -32.56 -14.13 8.48
C ASP A 402 -31.91 -13.02 9.31
N TYR A 403 -31.50 -11.92 8.68
CA TYR A 403 -31.04 -10.72 9.36
C TYR A 403 -32.09 -10.15 10.31
N ASP A 404 -33.34 -10.06 9.86
CA ASP A 404 -34.41 -9.53 10.70
C ASP A 404 -34.73 -10.45 11.89
N LYS A 405 -34.76 -11.77 11.68
CA LYS A 405 -34.88 -12.74 12.80
C LYS A 405 -33.73 -12.59 13.78
N PHE A 406 -32.51 -12.47 13.27
CA PHE A 406 -31.31 -12.34 14.09
C PHE A 406 -31.36 -11.08 14.94
N CYS A 407 -31.74 -9.94 14.35
CA CYS A 407 -31.87 -8.67 15.08
C CYS A 407 -32.93 -8.71 16.19
N GLU A 408 -33.95 -9.58 16.09
CA GLU A 408 -34.98 -9.74 17.12
C GLU A 408 -34.47 -10.51 18.35
N ILE A 409 -33.53 -11.44 18.17
CA ILE A 409 -33.04 -12.32 19.26
C ILE A 409 -31.65 -11.93 19.78
N ALA A 410 -30.86 -11.19 19.00
CA ALA A 410 -29.43 -11.02 19.27
C ALA A 410 -29.16 -10.35 20.62
N ALA A 411 -29.98 -9.38 21.02
CA ALA A 411 -29.80 -8.69 22.31
C ALA A 411 -30.00 -9.62 23.53
N ASP A 412 -30.88 -10.62 23.42
CA ASP A 412 -31.23 -11.51 24.53
C ASP A 412 -30.30 -12.73 24.65
N GLU A 413 -29.70 -13.17 23.54
CA GLU A 413 -28.79 -14.32 23.49
C GLU A 413 -27.33 -13.95 23.78
N MET A 414 -26.98 -12.67 23.70
CA MET A 414 -25.60 -12.20 23.81
C MET A 414 -25.05 -12.31 25.24
N PRO A 415 -23.75 -12.62 25.40
CA PRO A 415 -23.12 -12.62 26.70
C PRO A 415 -23.09 -11.20 27.30
N PRO A 416 -23.11 -11.04 28.63
CA PRO A 416 -23.15 -9.72 29.29
C PRO A 416 -21.96 -8.79 28.98
N SER A 417 -20.86 -9.35 28.50
CA SER A 417 -19.68 -8.59 28.06
C SER A 417 -19.84 -7.94 26.69
N MET A 418 -20.92 -8.21 25.96
CA MET A 418 -21.16 -7.71 24.61
C MET A 418 -22.46 -6.91 24.54
N THR A 419 -22.48 -5.92 23.67
CA THR A 419 -23.66 -5.13 23.35
C THR A 419 -24.01 -5.30 21.87
N PHE A 420 -25.24 -5.71 21.57
CA PHE A 420 -25.78 -5.64 20.23
C PHE A 420 -26.20 -4.20 19.91
N GLN A 421 -25.53 -3.54 18.97
CA GLN A 421 -25.73 -2.15 18.60
C GLN A 421 -26.43 -2.02 17.24
N THR A 422 -27.52 -1.24 17.22
CA THR A 422 -28.28 -0.86 16.02
C THR A 422 -28.75 0.59 16.14
N ASN A 423 -29.22 1.19 15.05
CA ASN A 423 -29.84 2.52 15.07
C ASN A 423 -31.18 2.61 15.85
N LYS A 424 -31.72 1.47 16.28
CA LYS A 424 -32.96 1.38 17.08
C LYS A 424 -32.69 1.40 18.58
N ASN A 425 -31.66 0.70 19.04
CA ASN A 425 -31.37 0.54 20.46
C ASN A 425 -30.25 1.46 20.98
N ASP A 426 -29.39 1.99 20.10
CA ASP A 426 -28.46 3.06 20.44
C ASP A 426 -28.94 4.37 19.79
N LYS A 427 -29.24 5.37 20.62
CA LYS A 427 -29.82 6.63 20.16
C LYS A 427 -28.84 7.51 19.38
N ASN A 428 -27.55 7.25 19.51
CA ASN A 428 -26.44 7.99 18.91
C ASN A 428 -25.80 7.22 17.75
N CYS A 429 -26.20 5.96 17.53
CA CYS A 429 -25.81 5.16 16.38
C CYS A 429 -26.76 5.41 15.21
N PHE A 430 -26.19 5.79 14.06
CA PHE A 430 -26.94 5.98 12.82
C PHE A 430 -26.38 5.15 11.67
N TYR A 431 -25.67 4.06 11.98
CA TYR A 431 -25.29 3.06 10.98
C TYR A 431 -26.52 2.36 10.41
N GLU A 432 -26.42 1.98 9.14
CA GLU A 432 -27.43 1.26 8.38
C GLU A 432 -27.42 -0.26 8.64
N PHE A 433 -26.37 -0.76 9.29
CA PHE A 433 -26.18 -2.16 9.66
C PHE A 433 -25.99 -2.34 11.17
N ALA A 434 -25.98 -3.60 11.62
CA ALA A 434 -25.87 -3.93 13.04
C ALA A 434 -24.43 -4.30 13.40
N LYS A 435 -24.04 -4.05 14.65
CA LYS A 435 -22.71 -4.37 15.16
C LYS A 435 -22.80 -5.10 16.50
N PHE A 436 -21.88 -6.02 16.76
CA PHE A 436 -21.55 -6.37 18.14
C PHE A 436 -20.44 -5.47 18.64
N ARG A 437 -20.54 -5.04 19.89
CA ARG A 437 -19.57 -4.20 20.56
C ARG A 437 -19.08 -4.87 21.83
N LEU A 438 -17.76 -4.91 22.01
CA LEU A 438 -17.18 -5.36 23.27
C LEU A 438 -17.26 -4.26 24.31
N ASN A 439 -17.91 -4.55 25.44
CA ASN A 439 -17.98 -3.63 26.57
C ASN A 439 -16.58 -3.42 27.17
N ASP A 440 -16.36 -2.27 27.80
CA ASP A 440 -15.07 -1.90 28.43
C ASP A 440 -13.86 -1.86 27.47
N THR A 441 -14.11 -1.66 26.17
CA THR A 441 -13.07 -1.44 25.15
C THR A 441 -13.36 -0.18 24.34
N THR A 442 -12.33 0.34 23.68
CA THR A 442 -12.44 1.42 22.69
C THR A 442 -11.65 1.07 21.43
N PHE A 443 -12.34 0.99 20.30
CA PHE A 443 -11.76 0.76 18.98
C PHE A 443 -12.34 1.80 18.02
N ALA A 444 -11.77 3.01 18.05
CA ALA A 444 -12.31 4.18 17.38
C ALA A 444 -11.50 4.53 16.13
N THR A 445 -12.18 4.48 14.99
CA THR A 445 -11.71 5.08 13.73
C THR A 445 -11.74 6.62 13.83
N GLY A 446 -11.17 7.31 12.83
CA GLY A 446 -11.30 8.77 12.71
C GLY A 446 -12.75 9.26 12.75
N PHE A 447 -13.70 8.49 12.21
CA PHE A 447 -15.14 8.75 12.30
C PHE A 447 -15.68 8.56 13.72
N ALA A 448 -15.41 7.41 14.33
CA ALA A 448 -15.96 7.04 15.64
C ALA A 448 -15.52 8.00 16.75
N LYS A 449 -14.32 8.55 16.65
CA LYS A 449 -13.78 9.55 17.59
C LYS A 449 -14.63 10.81 17.71
N GLU A 450 -15.30 11.23 16.63
CA GLU A 450 -16.19 12.41 16.64
C GLU A 450 -17.54 12.12 17.29
N HIS A 451 -17.91 10.84 17.45
CA HIS A 451 -19.21 10.38 17.96
C HIS A 451 -19.06 9.65 19.30
N LYS A 452 -18.57 10.36 20.32
CA LYS A 452 -18.23 9.78 21.64
C LYS A 452 -19.42 9.19 22.41
N ASP A 453 -20.63 9.68 22.15
CA ASP A 453 -21.85 9.21 22.82
C ASP A 453 -22.40 7.90 22.25
N MET A 454 -21.82 7.41 21.14
CA MET A 454 -22.09 6.09 20.57
C MET A 454 -21.15 5.05 21.20
N HIS A 455 -21.60 3.81 21.35
CA HIS A 455 -20.69 2.76 21.80
C HIS A 455 -19.59 2.51 20.75
N ASN A 456 -18.33 2.76 21.13
CA ASN A 456 -17.15 2.69 20.27
C ASN A 456 -16.19 1.55 20.66
N GLY A 457 -16.69 0.43 21.21
CA GLY A 457 -15.86 -0.73 21.55
C GLY A 457 -15.45 -1.53 20.32
N LEU A 458 -14.59 -2.53 20.48
CA LEU A 458 -14.22 -3.45 19.40
C LEU A 458 -15.48 -3.97 18.72
N ALA A 459 -15.51 -3.87 17.39
CA ALA A 459 -16.70 -4.07 16.59
C ALA A 459 -16.64 -5.37 15.80
N PHE A 460 -17.81 -5.95 15.59
CA PHE A 460 -18.01 -7.03 14.64
C PHE A 460 -19.25 -6.71 13.82
N ASP A 461 -19.12 -6.68 12.51
CA ASP A 461 -20.11 -6.07 11.63
C ASP A 461 -21.02 -7.11 11.00
N ILE A 462 -22.31 -6.80 10.95
CA ILE A 462 -23.36 -7.71 10.48
C ILE A 462 -24.13 -7.04 9.36
N PHE A 463 -23.84 -7.47 8.13
CA PHE A 463 -24.43 -6.95 6.93
C PHE A 463 -25.68 -7.72 6.49
N CYS A 464 -26.55 -7.03 5.77
CA CYS A 464 -27.71 -7.62 5.13
C CYS A 464 -27.66 -7.40 3.62
N HIS A 465 -27.93 -8.45 2.86
CA HIS A 465 -28.15 -8.37 1.42
C HIS A 465 -29.65 -8.38 1.10
N ASP A 466 -30.09 -7.29 0.48
CA ASP A 466 -31.49 -7.03 0.19
C ASP A 466 -31.83 -7.36 -1.26
N LYS A 467 -33.09 -7.73 -1.48
CA LYS A 467 -33.62 -7.94 -2.83
C LYS A 467 -33.68 -6.63 -3.59
N THR A 468 -33.57 -6.70 -4.91
CA THR A 468 -33.75 -5.55 -5.80
C THR A 468 -34.66 -5.88 -6.99
N ALA A 469 -34.86 -4.92 -7.89
CA ALA A 469 -35.66 -5.12 -9.09
C ALA A 469 -35.04 -6.17 -10.03
N ASN A 470 -35.88 -6.82 -10.85
CA ASN A 470 -35.40 -7.75 -11.89
C ASN A 470 -34.97 -7.03 -13.18
N SER A 471 -35.41 -5.79 -13.38
CA SER A 471 -35.05 -4.95 -14.51
C SER A 471 -33.82 -4.10 -14.20
N LYS A 472 -32.89 -3.96 -15.14
CA LYS A 472 -31.70 -3.10 -15.00
C LYS A 472 -32.03 -1.65 -14.63
N LEU A 473 -33.08 -1.07 -15.21
CA LEU A 473 -33.51 0.30 -14.88
C LEU A 473 -33.98 0.40 -13.43
N GLY A 474 -34.83 -0.52 -12.98
CA GLY A 474 -35.27 -0.59 -11.59
C GLY A 474 -34.12 -0.79 -10.59
N GLN A 475 -33.10 -1.58 -10.95
CA GLN A 475 -31.90 -1.76 -10.12
C GLN A 475 -31.14 -0.44 -9.98
N LYS A 476 -30.90 0.28 -11.08
CA LYS A 476 -30.25 1.59 -11.07
C LYS A 476 -31.01 2.62 -10.25
N ILE A 477 -32.34 2.65 -10.36
CA ILE A 477 -33.19 3.55 -9.58
C ILE A 477 -33.08 3.22 -8.09
N HIS A 478 -33.22 1.95 -7.72
CA HIS A 478 -33.14 1.52 -6.33
C HIS A 478 -31.77 1.86 -5.74
N LEU A 479 -30.69 1.56 -6.47
CA LEU A 479 -29.33 1.87 -6.05
C LEU A 479 -29.11 3.38 -5.87
N GLY A 480 -29.54 4.18 -6.83
CA GLY A 480 -29.44 5.64 -6.76
C GLY A 480 -30.22 6.22 -5.58
N MET A 481 -31.40 5.68 -5.29
CA MET A 481 -32.17 6.06 -4.10
C MET A 481 -31.47 5.66 -2.80
N THR A 482 -30.90 4.45 -2.72
CA THR A 482 -30.14 4.00 -1.55
C THR A 482 -28.92 4.89 -1.29
N LEU A 483 -28.13 5.21 -2.33
CA LEU A 483 -27.00 6.13 -2.22
C LEU A 483 -27.44 7.52 -1.78
N PHE A 484 -28.55 8.03 -2.32
CA PHE A 484 -29.12 9.31 -1.92
C PHE A 484 -29.51 9.32 -0.45
N THR A 485 -30.24 8.31 0.04
CA THR A 485 -30.68 8.25 1.44
C THR A 485 -29.52 8.04 2.41
N ARG A 486 -28.53 7.22 2.06
CA ARG A 486 -27.29 7.06 2.83
C ARG A 486 -26.53 8.38 2.94
N ALA A 487 -26.41 9.11 1.84
CA ALA A 487 -25.80 10.43 1.84
C ALA A 487 -26.54 11.43 2.74
N LEU A 488 -27.88 11.34 2.87
CA LEU A 488 -28.62 12.20 3.81
C LEU A 488 -28.26 11.89 5.27
N VAL A 489 -28.20 10.62 5.65
CA VAL A 489 -27.89 10.19 7.02
C VAL A 489 -26.43 10.51 7.34
N PHE A 490 -25.49 10.01 6.54
CA PHE A 490 -24.05 10.14 6.78
C PHE A 490 -23.60 11.61 6.85
N ASN A 491 -24.00 12.43 5.87
CA ASN A 491 -23.59 13.85 5.87
C ASN A 491 -24.27 14.66 6.98
N LYS A 492 -25.49 14.30 7.39
CA LYS A 492 -26.16 14.97 8.51
C LYS A 492 -25.53 14.59 9.84
N TRP A 493 -25.26 13.30 10.03
CA TRP A 493 -24.60 12.79 11.23
C TRP A 493 -23.23 13.43 11.43
N ASN A 494 -22.45 13.55 10.35
CA ASN A 494 -21.10 14.15 10.40
C ASN A 494 -21.07 15.67 10.31
N ASN A 495 -22.22 16.34 10.22
CA ASN A 495 -22.28 17.79 9.97
C ASN A 495 -21.47 18.24 8.73
N ARG A 496 -21.44 17.41 7.67
CA ARG A 496 -20.71 17.66 6.41
C ARG A 496 -21.64 18.08 5.29
N LYS A 497 -21.11 18.78 4.28
CA LYS A 497 -21.85 19.03 3.03
C LYS A 497 -21.79 17.78 2.15
N ALA A 498 -22.90 17.48 1.47
CA ALA A 498 -22.93 16.38 0.52
C ALA A 498 -22.29 16.80 -0.82
N GLU A 499 -21.33 16.02 -1.29
CA GLU A 499 -20.62 16.22 -2.56
C GLU A 499 -20.75 14.95 -3.42
N ASN A 500 -21.82 14.86 -4.20
CA ASN A 500 -22.20 13.64 -4.92
C ASN A 500 -21.72 13.63 -6.39
N GLY A 501 -20.62 14.33 -6.70
CA GLY A 501 -20.07 14.47 -8.06
C GLY A 501 -20.90 15.33 -9.05
N SER A 502 -22.22 15.40 -8.89
CA SER A 502 -23.12 16.28 -9.65
C SER A 502 -23.59 17.46 -8.82
N LYS A 503 -23.42 18.69 -9.34
CA LYS A 503 -23.85 19.93 -8.67
C LYS A 503 -25.34 19.92 -8.30
N ILE A 504 -26.19 19.39 -9.18
CA ILE A 504 -27.64 19.30 -8.95
C ILE A 504 -27.94 18.29 -7.85
N GLN A 505 -27.33 17.09 -7.91
CA GLN A 505 -27.52 16.07 -6.88
C GLN A 505 -27.04 16.58 -5.51
N SER A 506 -25.87 17.21 -5.45
CA SER A 506 -25.35 17.83 -4.23
C SER A 506 -26.30 18.91 -3.68
N LEU A 507 -26.87 19.76 -4.55
CA LEU A 507 -27.81 20.79 -4.12
C LEU A 507 -29.10 20.18 -3.54
N VAL A 508 -29.68 19.20 -4.24
CA VAL A 508 -30.89 18.50 -3.78
C VAL A 508 -30.63 17.76 -2.46
N THR A 509 -29.52 17.02 -2.35
CA THR A 509 -29.17 16.32 -1.11
C THR A 509 -28.94 17.30 0.04
N ASN A 510 -28.24 18.41 -0.17
CA ASN A 510 -28.03 19.41 0.89
C ASN A 510 -29.34 20.11 1.31
N PHE A 511 -30.26 20.35 0.38
CA PHE A 511 -31.61 20.84 0.69
C PHE A 511 -32.41 19.82 1.50
N CYS A 512 -32.48 18.56 1.07
CA CYS A 512 -33.18 17.52 1.81
C CYS A 512 -32.55 17.30 3.20
N LYS A 513 -31.21 17.37 3.32
CA LYS A 513 -30.48 17.26 4.59
C LYS A 513 -30.88 18.36 5.59
N SER A 514 -31.10 19.59 5.11
CA SER A 514 -31.50 20.71 5.97
C SER A 514 -32.95 20.59 6.45
N VAL A 515 -33.84 20.10 5.58
CA VAL A 515 -35.28 19.96 5.87
C VAL A 515 -35.59 18.71 6.70
N PHE A 516 -35.00 17.56 6.38
CA PHE A 516 -35.39 16.27 6.96
C PHE A 516 -34.68 15.99 8.29
N PRO A 517 -35.40 15.78 9.42
CA PRO A 517 -34.80 15.33 10.67
C PRO A 517 -34.02 14.03 10.50
N ILE A 518 -32.92 13.82 11.24
CA ILE A 518 -32.06 12.65 11.06
C ILE A 518 -32.81 11.32 11.23
N ARG A 519 -33.77 11.25 12.17
CA ARG A 519 -34.62 10.08 12.40
C ARG A 519 -35.57 9.80 11.23
N PHE A 520 -36.04 10.84 10.54
CA PHE A 520 -36.81 10.66 9.32
C PHE A 520 -35.91 10.19 8.16
N SER A 521 -34.71 10.74 8.03
CA SER A 521 -33.72 10.29 7.03
C SER A 521 -33.36 8.81 7.19
N LEU A 522 -33.15 8.36 8.43
CA LEU A 522 -32.91 6.94 8.75
C LEU A 522 -34.12 6.06 8.44
N TRP A 523 -35.32 6.51 8.76
CA TRP A 523 -36.53 5.78 8.40
C TRP A 523 -36.64 5.64 6.88
N LEU A 524 -36.36 6.72 6.13
CA LEU A 524 -36.40 6.73 4.67
C LEU A 524 -35.33 5.81 4.07
N GLU A 525 -34.12 5.82 4.61
CA GLU A 525 -33.04 4.91 4.24
C GLU A 525 -33.43 3.45 4.47
N ASN A 526 -33.87 3.09 5.67
CA ASN A 526 -34.31 1.73 6.00
C ASN A 526 -35.45 1.26 5.08
N LYS A 527 -36.40 2.15 4.75
CA LYS A 527 -37.49 1.84 3.81
C LYS A 527 -37.03 1.69 2.37
N THR A 528 -36.03 2.47 1.96
CA THR A 528 -35.44 2.38 0.63
C THR A 528 -34.70 1.05 0.52
N ILE A 529 -33.79 0.74 1.45
CA ILE A 529 -33.01 -0.50 1.45
C ILE A 529 -33.93 -1.74 1.41
N SER A 530 -34.95 -1.76 2.27
CA SER A 530 -35.87 -2.90 2.39
C SER A 530 -37.06 -2.87 1.41
N PHE A 531 -37.08 -1.98 0.41
CA PHE A 531 -38.24 -1.75 -0.46
C PHE A 531 -38.75 -3.03 -1.13
N PHE A 532 -37.83 -3.89 -1.59
CA PHE A 532 -38.16 -5.16 -2.25
C PHE A 532 -38.17 -6.37 -1.31
N LYS A 533 -38.12 -6.19 0.02
CA LYS A 533 -38.11 -7.30 1.00
C LYS A 533 -39.19 -8.37 0.73
N ARG A 534 -40.40 -7.93 0.35
CA ARG A 534 -41.56 -8.82 0.12
C ARG A 534 -41.66 -9.39 -1.31
N LYS A 535 -40.71 -9.08 -2.21
CA LYS A 535 -40.73 -9.54 -3.60
C LYS A 535 -40.37 -11.03 -3.66
N LYS A 536 -41.36 -11.89 -3.87
CA LYS A 536 -41.17 -13.36 -3.91
C LYS A 536 -40.36 -13.85 -5.13
N ASN A 537 -40.49 -13.19 -6.27
CA ASN A 537 -39.82 -13.56 -7.53
C ASN A 537 -38.60 -12.68 -7.86
N ALA A 538 -37.91 -12.19 -6.82
CA ALA A 538 -36.65 -11.46 -7.00
C ALA A 538 -35.58 -12.40 -7.55
N LYS A 539 -34.81 -11.93 -8.54
CA LYS A 539 -33.67 -12.68 -9.12
C LYS A 539 -32.31 -12.13 -8.68
N TYR A 540 -32.30 -10.95 -8.07
CA TYR A 540 -31.08 -10.22 -7.75
C TYR A 540 -31.11 -9.69 -6.32
N LEU A 541 -29.92 -9.66 -5.73
CA LEU A 541 -29.58 -9.02 -4.47
C LEU A 541 -28.66 -7.82 -4.73
N TYR A 542 -28.47 -6.98 -3.73
CA TYR A 542 -27.43 -5.96 -3.72
C TYR A 542 -26.97 -5.67 -2.29
N ASP A 543 -25.78 -5.10 -2.15
CA ASP A 543 -25.28 -4.62 -0.87
C ASP A 543 -25.76 -3.19 -0.60
N GLY A 544 -26.86 -3.08 0.15
CA GLY A 544 -27.42 -1.78 0.54
C GLY A 544 -26.70 -1.12 1.72
N MET A 545 -25.89 -1.87 2.47
CA MET A 545 -25.37 -1.48 3.77
C MET A 545 -23.85 -1.28 3.80
N GLY A 546 -23.11 -2.04 3.00
CA GLY A 546 -21.65 -1.95 2.92
C GLY A 546 -21.16 -1.01 1.83
N ARG A 547 -19.84 -1.02 1.63
CA ARG A 547 -19.17 -0.25 0.56
C ARG A 547 -19.38 -0.88 -0.83
N ASN A 548 -19.78 -2.14 -0.92
CA ASN A 548 -19.95 -2.86 -2.18
C ASN A 548 -21.23 -2.47 -2.94
N VAL A 549 -22.01 -1.52 -2.39
CA VAL A 549 -23.12 -0.84 -3.10
C VAL A 549 -22.69 -0.35 -4.48
N TYR A 550 -21.44 0.11 -4.64
CA TYR A 550 -20.94 0.62 -5.92
C TYR A 550 -20.74 -0.45 -7.00
N ASN A 551 -20.64 -1.73 -6.62
CA ASN A 551 -20.55 -2.86 -7.56
C ASN A 551 -21.92 -3.20 -8.16
N GLY A 552 -23.01 -2.67 -7.59
CA GLY A 552 -24.37 -2.85 -8.08
C GLY A 552 -25.04 -4.12 -7.53
N SER A 553 -25.82 -4.79 -8.38
CA SER A 553 -26.60 -5.97 -7.99
C SER A 553 -26.04 -7.26 -8.56
N PHE A 554 -26.19 -8.36 -7.83
CA PHE A 554 -25.70 -9.69 -8.19
C PHE A 554 -26.83 -10.74 -8.13
N PRO A 555 -26.71 -11.88 -8.83
CA PRO A 555 -27.71 -12.95 -8.81
C PRO A 555 -27.95 -13.53 -7.41
N ILE A 556 -29.21 -13.82 -7.06
CA ILE A 556 -29.56 -14.37 -5.74
C ILE A 556 -28.92 -15.73 -5.47
N GLU A 557 -28.69 -16.53 -6.51
CA GLU A 557 -28.03 -17.84 -6.48
C GLU A 557 -26.62 -17.80 -5.89
N TYR A 558 -25.95 -16.64 -5.91
CA TYR A 558 -24.62 -16.49 -5.30
C TYR A 558 -24.67 -16.72 -3.78
N LEU A 559 -25.82 -16.44 -3.13
CA LEU A 559 -26.03 -16.55 -1.69
C LEU A 559 -27.18 -17.51 -1.33
N ASP A 560 -27.33 -18.59 -2.09
CA ASP A 560 -28.44 -19.55 -1.90
C ASP A 560 -28.05 -20.83 -1.15
N GLU A 561 -26.92 -21.45 -1.45
CA GLU A 561 -26.44 -22.64 -0.72
C GLU A 561 -25.24 -22.31 0.16
N VAL A 562 -25.13 -23.00 1.30
CA VAL A 562 -24.01 -22.89 2.24
C VAL A 562 -23.12 -24.12 2.13
N ILE A 563 -21.81 -23.89 2.14
CA ILE A 563 -20.80 -24.92 2.43
C ILE A 563 -19.98 -24.48 3.65
N TYR A 564 -19.29 -25.42 4.28
CA TYR A 564 -18.43 -25.13 5.43
C TYR A 564 -16.97 -25.27 5.05
N VAL A 565 -16.17 -24.24 5.33
CA VAL A 565 -14.72 -24.19 5.05
C VAL A 565 -13.95 -23.96 6.34
N ASP A 566 -12.64 -24.21 6.31
CA ASP A 566 -11.76 -23.96 7.44
C ASP A 566 -11.52 -22.45 7.62
N PHE A 567 -11.65 -21.98 8.85
CA PHE A 567 -11.30 -20.63 9.29
C PHE A 567 -10.74 -20.73 10.71
N GLU A 568 -9.44 -20.45 10.88
CA GLU A 568 -8.75 -20.54 12.18
C GLU A 568 -8.92 -21.91 12.88
N GLY A 569 -9.04 -22.97 12.08
CA GLY A 569 -9.26 -24.34 12.56
C GLY A 569 -10.72 -24.69 12.92
N TYR A 570 -11.68 -23.81 12.65
CA TYR A 570 -13.12 -24.06 12.81
C TYR A 570 -13.81 -24.14 11.44
N LYS A 571 -14.94 -24.87 11.39
CA LYS A 571 -15.76 -24.98 10.17
C LYS A 571 -16.85 -23.91 10.17
N LEU A 572 -16.69 -22.86 9.37
CA LEU A 572 -17.63 -21.74 9.28
C LEU A 572 -18.34 -21.69 7.91
N PRO A 573 -19.59 -21.18 7.86
CA PRO A 573 -20.41 -21.20 6.66
C PRO A 573 -20.00 -20.10 5.66
N VAL A 574 -19.84 -20.48 4.40
CA VAL A 574 -19.57 -19.60 3.27
C VAL A 574 -20.54 -19.93 2.12
N PRO A 575 -20.79 -19.00 1.18
CA PRO A 575 -21.63 -19.30 0.03
C PRO A 575 -20.98 -20.39 -0.82
N LYS A 576 -21.77 -21.37 -1.30
CA LYS A 576 -21.28 -22.40 -2.23
C LYS A 576 -20.65 -21.80 -3.48
N GLU A 577 -21.23 -20.70 -3.96
CA GLU A 577 -20.77 -19.93 -5.12
C GLU A 577 -19.81 -18.80 -4.70
N TYR A 578 -18.99 -19.02 -3.66
CA TYR A 578 -18.05 -18.02 -3.13
C TYR A 578 -17.15 -17.43 -4.22
N ASP A 579 -16.70 -18.23 -5.18
CA ASP A 579 -15.80 -17.79 -6.25
C ASP A 579 -16.46 -16.70 -7.09
N LYS A 580 -17.70 -16.94 -7.57
CA LYS A 580 -18.47 -15.94 -8.32
C LYS A 580 -18.76 -14.68 -7.50
N TYR A 581 -19.01 -14.86 -6.20
CA TYR A 581 -19.30 -13.74 -5.30
C TYR A 581 -18.06 -12.88 -5.03
N LEU A 582 -16.92 -13.50 -4.70
CA LEU A 582 -15.65 -12.80 -4.49
C LEU A 582 -15.15 -12.14 -5.77
N THR A 583 -15.32 -12.77 -6.94
CA THR A 583 -15.04 -12.13 -8.23
C THR A 583 -15.92 -10.93 -8.49
N PHE A 584 -17.20 -10.98 -8.10
CA PHE A 584 -18.09 -9.81 -8.18
C PHE A 584 -17.67 -8.68 -7.23
N LEU A 585 -17.11 -9.00 -6.06
CA LEU A 585 -16.66 -8.01 -5.07
C LEU A 585 -15.31 -7.38 -5.43
N TYR A 586 -14.32 -8.20 -5.76
CA TYR A 586 -12.91 -7.81 -5.82
C TYR A 586 -12.25 -8.05 -7.18
N GLY A 587 -12.93 -8.70 -8.13
CA GLY A 587 -12.32 -9.10 -9.40
C GLY A 587 -11.39 -10.31 -9.23
N ASP A 588 -10.11 -10.15 -9.56
CA ASP A 588 -9.12 -11.21 -9.32
C ASP A 588 -8.67 -11.19 -7.84
N TYR A 589 -9.52 -11.77 -6.98
CA TYR A 589 -9.36 -11.70 -5.53
C TYR A 589 -8.18 -12.53 -4.98
N MET A 590 -7.58 -13.39 -5.82
CA MET A 590 -6.40 -14.16 -5.46
C MET A 590 -5.11 -13.32 -5.55
N GLU A 591 -5.15 -12.22 -6.30
CA GLU A 591 -4.06 -11.24 -6.32
C GLU A 591 -4.00 -10.50 -4.97
N LEU A 592 -2.83 -10.49 -4.36
CA LEU A 592 -2.60 -9.81 -3.09
C LEU A 592 -2.28 -8.32 -3.36
N ALA A 593 -2.78 -7.44 -2.49
CA ALA A 593 -2.38 -6.03 -2.52
C ALA A 593 -0.86 -5.90 -2.32
N PRO A 594 -0.19 -4.85 -2.85
CA PRO A 594 1.23 -4.63 -2.61
C PRO A 594 1.56 -4.60 -1.12
N LEU A 595 2.63 -5.27 -0.71
CA LEU A 595 3.03 -5.48 0.69
C LEU A 595 3.10 -4.17 1.49
N SER A 596 3.67 -3.12 0.92
CA SER A 596 3.80 -1.78 1.52
C SER A 596 2.46 -1.06 1.74
N THR A 597 1.36 -1.57 1.18
CA THR A 597 -0.01 -1.05 1.40
C THR A 597 -0.81 -1.87 2.40
N ARG A 598 -0.26 -2.96 2.93
CA ARG A 598 -0.92 -3.87 3.90
C ARG A 598 -0.79 -3.38 5.35
N LEU A 599 -0.86 -2.07 5.53
CA LEU A 599 -1.06 -1.44 6.83
C LEU A 599 -2.55 -1.63 7.18
N GLY A 600 -2.90 -1.91 8.44
CA GLY A 600 -4.24 -2.36 8.88
C GLY A 600 -5.41 -1.72 8.11
N CYS A 601 -6.45 -2.52 7.83
CA CYS A 601 -7.57 -2.14 6.95
C CYS A 601 -8.35 -0.89 7.42
N HIS A 602 -8.21 -0.51 8.69
CA HIS A 602 -8.73 0.73 9.24
C HIS A 602 -7.65 1.62 9.86
N GLU A 603 -7.77 2.93 9.63
CA GLU A 603 -7.01 3.93 10.39
C GLU A 603 -7.64 4.09 11.79
N ILE A 604 -7.23 3.23 12.72
CA ILE A 604 -7.66 3.25 14.11
C ILE A 604 -6.89 4.33 14.87
N LYS A 605 -7.63 5.31 15.41
CA LYS A 605 -7.07 6.44 16.16
C LYS A 605 -6.94 6.18 17.65
N LEU A 606 -7.73 5.25 18.17
CA LEU A 606 -7.69 4.82 19.56
C LEU A 606 -8.03 3.33 19.62
N CYS A 607 -7.08 2.55 20.14
CA CYS A 607 -7.20 1.11 20.36
C CYS A 607 -6.91 0.82 21.84
N ASP A 608 -7.94 0.44 22.58
CA ASP A 608 -7.88 -0.01 23.95
C ASP A 608 -8.79 -1.24 24.08
N ILE A 609 -8.19 -2.42 24.18
CA ILE A 609 -8.92 -3.68 24.36
C ILE A 609 -8.99 -4.09 25.85
N GLY A 610 -8.56 -3.22 26.76
CA GLY A 610 -8.68 -3.39 28.21
C GLY A 610 -8.20 -4.76 28.71
N LYS A 611 -9.03 -5.43 29.50
CA LYS A 611 -8.76 -6.76 30.09
C LYS A 611 -8.62 -7.91 29.07
N TYR A 612 -8.85 -7.63 27.78
CA TYR A 612 -8.78 -8.62 26.70
C TYR A 612 -7.41 -8.62 26.00
N ASP A 613 -6.45 -7.82 26.47
CA ASP A 613 -5.07 -7.93 25.99
C ASP A 613 -4.48 -9.32 26.32
N GLY A 614 -3.84 -9.94 25.33
CA GLY A 614 -3.39 -11.33 25.42
C GLY A 614 -4.51 -12.38 25.41
N PHE A 615 -5.75 -12.01 25.06
CA PHE A 615 -6.86 -12.96 24.95
C PHE A 615 -6.54 -14.10 23.98
N LYS A 616 -6.87 -15.32 24.39
CA LYS A 616 -6.73 -16.55 23.59
C LYS A 616 -7.96 -17.41 23.76
N ILE A 617 -8.48 -17.96 22.67
CA ILE A 617 -9.60 -18.89 22.75
C ILE A 617 -9.13 -20.20 23.38
N ASN A 618 -9.84 -20.65 24.42
CA ASN A 618 -9.58 -21.94 25.04
C ASN A 618 -9.84 -23.08 24.02
N ALA A 619 -8.85 -23.95 23.82
CA ALA A 619 -8.86 -25.04 22.83
C ALA A 619 -9.95 -26.12 23.05
N THR A 620 -10.81 -25.98 24.07
CA THR A 620 -11.87 -26.93 24.43
C THR A 620 -13.06 -26.96 23.47
N HIS A 621 -13.10 -26.07 22.46
CA HIS A 621 -14.13 -26.08 21.41
C HIS A 621 -13.69 -26.77 20.10
N LYS A 622 -12.49 -27.34 20.05
CA LYS A 622 -12.01 -28.17 18.92
C LYS A 622 -12.53 -29.60 19.07
N ASN A 623 -13.81 -29.85 18.81
CA ASN A 623 -14.36 -31.17 18.50
C ASN A 623 -15.71 -31.06 17.80
#